data_AF-A0A8C9WBR8-F1
#
_entry.id   AF-A0A8C9WBR8-F1
#
_cell.length_a   1.000
_cell.length_b   1.000
_cell.length_c   1.000
_cell.angle_alpha   90.00
_cell.angle_beta   90.00
_cell.angle_gamma   90.00
#
_symmetry.space_group_name_H-M   'P 1'
#
loop_
_entity.id
_entity.type
_entity.pdbx_description
1 polymer ?
#
loop_
_entity_poly.entity_id
_entity_poly.type
_entity_poly.pdbx_seq_one_letter_code
_entity_poly.pdbx_strand_id
1 'polypeptide(L)'
;MRPDGAPSPAALSLLLLLLLLPLLACGAGETVSHARRTVRGACRLSAEHSQRRCKTPDGLICSGRGECDCGVCICHVTEPGKFYGPRCECHDWVCVTYDGKVCGGNGTCDCGKCVCEDGWYGEACQYRDNCDLSQRMSKELCRNPQGVICSNAGSCRCGSCVCNDPDGRGLVSGRFCECDDGECLDEETGEVCGGHGKCYCGNCYCNAGWHGDKCEFQCDISPWESKKRCTSPDGKICSNRGTCVCGECTCYDMDPSGEWGDIHGDTCECDERSCHSTYDRYTDDFCSGHGQCNCGRCDCKEGWTGKKCEHPLSCRLSPEVSLKRCQGTSGMPCSGRGQCLCGQCTCHPSGDPRVHGKNCECDDRQCEDVDGEVCGGNGFCSCGRCICGDGWFGRLCQFPRSCNMSDADSKSLCETSDGVACTGKGSCHCGKCICSPQEWYVSGEFCECDDRDCDKHDGLICTGNGWCNCGNCDCWEGWTGNACEIWVGSEN
;
A
#
# COMPACT_ATOMS: atom_id res chain seq x y z
N MET A 1 -23.90 59.15 22.15
CA MET A 1 -23.48 60.57 22.25
C MET A 1 -22.22 60.74 21.41
N ARG A 2 -22.32 61.42 20.25
CA ARG A 2 -21.19 62.04 19.54
C ARG A 2 -20.90 63.41 20.18
N PRO A 3 -19.69 64.01 20.10
CA PRO A 3 -19.08 64.60 18.88
C PRO A 3 -17.58 64.20 18.69
N ASP A 4 -17.05 64.04 17.47
CA ASP A 4 -16.49 65.02 16.50
C ASP A 4 -15.15 65.67 16.89
N GLY A 5 -14.17 65.63 15.97
CA GLY A 5 -13.07 66.61 15.90
C GLY A 5 -11.67 66.10 15.51
N ALA A 6 -11.34 66.15 14.21
CA ALA A 6 -9.97 66.49 13.75
C ALA A 6 -9.92 68.01 13.49
N PRO A 7 -8.77 68.73 13.61
CA PRO A 7 -7.78 68.82 12.50
C PRO A 7 -6.30 69.10 12.90
N SER A 8 -5.40 69.19 11.89
CA SER A 8 -3.96 69.58 11.91
C SER A 8 -3.76 71.11 12.04
N PRO A 9 -2.62 71.83 11.72
CA PRO A 9 -1.27 71.55 11.13
C PRO A 9 -0.09 72.22 11.90
N ALA A 10 1.21 72.07 11.59
CA ALA A 10 2.06 72.79 10.61
C ALA A 10 3.53 72.57 11.09
N ALA A 11 4.58 72.49 10.26
CA ALA A 11 5.12 73.60 9.48
C ALA A 11 6.33 73.16 8.62
N LEU A 12 6.32 73.58 7.34
CA LEU A 12 7.39 74.25 6.56
C LEU A 12 8.76 73.54 6.43
N SER A 13 9.43 73.37 5.28
CA SER A 13 9.55 74.08 3.99
C SER A 13 10.59 73.26 3.16
N LEU A 14 10.77 73.28 1.84
CA LEU A 14 10.41 74.19 0.74
C LEU A 14 10.49 73.38 -0.58
N LEU A 15 9.58 73.65 -1.52
CA LEU A 15 9.57 73.16 -2.91
C LEU A 15 10.57 73.92 -3.82
N LEU A 16 10.90 73.32 -4.98
CA LEU A 16 10.87 73.83 -6.39
C LEU A 16 11.99 73.13 -7.21
N LEU A 17 11.86 72.59 -8.44
CA LEU A 17 10.89 72.61 -9.56
C LEU A 17 11.02 71.24 -10.30
N LEU A 18 9.96 70.53 -10.76
CA LEU A 18 9.22 70.67 -12.04
C LEU A 18 10.17 70.82 -13.26
N LEU A 19 10.28 69.90 -14.25
CA LEU A 19 9.25 69.45 -15.20
C LEU A 19 9.83 68.47 -16.27
N LEU A 20 8.98 67.56 -16.77
CA LEU A 20 8.90 66.92 -18.11
C LEU A 20 9.68 65.61 -18.45
N LEU A 21 8.90 64.57 -18.76
CA LEU A 21 9.19 63.30 -19.46
C LEU A 21 9.26 63.52 -21.00
N PRO A 22 9.97 62.71 -21.82
CA PRO A 22 9.47 61.37 -22.21
C PRO A 22 10.49 60.23 -22.57
N LEU A 23 9.97 58.99 -22.45
CA LEU A 23 10.22 57.68 -23.11
C LEU A 23 11.54 57.33 -23.88
N LEU A 24 12.00 56.09 -23.58
CA LEU A 24 12.67 55.02 -24.40
C LEU A 24 14.15 54.63 -24.14
N ALA A 25 14.28 53.40 -23.60
CA ALA A 25 15.20 52.29 -23.95
C ALA A 25 16.50 52.00 -23.15
N CYS A 26 16.45 50.84 -22.46
CA CYS A 26 17.44 49.76 -22.28
C CYS A 26 18.72 49.94 -21.43
N GLY A 27 18.92 49.05 -20.45
CA GLY A 27 20.20 48.80 -19.78
C GLY A 27 20.03 48.04 -18.46
N ALA A 28 20.49 46.79 -18.43
CA ALA A 28 20.37 45.83 -17.33
C ALA A 28 21.02 46.29 -16.02
N GLY A 29 20.47 45.81 -14.88
CA GLY A 29 20.95 46.11 -13.54
C GLY A 29 22.31 45.48 -13.22
N GLU A 30 23.15 46.24 -12.52
CA GLU A 30 24.44 45.79 -11.97
C GLU A 30 24.27 45.37 -10.51
N THR A 31 24.59 44.11 -10.20
CA THR A 31 24.85 43.64 -8.84
C THR A 31 26.36 43.56 -8.59
N VAL A 32 26.74 44.12 -7.44
CA VAL A 32 28.09 44.35 -6.96
C VAL A 32 28.87 43.03 -6.82
N SER A 33 30.00 42.94 -7.53
CA SER A 33 30.95 41.81 -7.48
C SER A 33 32.18 42.17 -6.63
N HIS A 34 32.40 41.50 -5.51
CA HIS A 34 33.69 41.40 -4.81
C HIS A 34 33.66 40.09 -4.00
N ALA A 35 34.66 39.20 -3.98
CA ALA A 35 36.04 39.27 -4.43
C ALA A 35 36.54 37.88 -4.86
N ARG A 36 36.87 37.73 -6.15
CA ARG A 36 37.60 36.57 -6.69
C ARG A 36 39.10 36.82 -6.49
N ARG A 37 39.63 36.51 -5.30
CA ARG A 37 41.09 36.49 -5.08
C ARG A 37 41.68 35.39 -5.94
N THR A 38 42.36 35.82 -6.97
CA THR A 38 42.89 35.00 -8.06
C THR A 38 44.20 34.38 -7.61
N VAL A 39 44.17 33.08 -7.28
CA VAL A 39 45.35 32.24 -7.51
C VAL A 39 45.23 31.75 -8.95
N ARG A 40 45.60 32.64 -9.89
CA ARG A 40 45.67 32.31 -11.32
C ARG A 40 46.98 31.56 -11.59
N GLY A 41 47.02 30.31 -11.15
CA GLY A 41 47.89 29.29 -11.74
C GLY A 41 47.00 28.37 -12.56
N ALA A 42 47.30 28.18 -13.85
CA ALA A 42 46.65 27.13 -14.62
C ALA A 42 46.89 25.79 -13.90
N CYS A 43 45.82 25.02 -13.67
CA CYS A 43 45.94 23.76 -12.95
C CYS A 43 46.94 22.84 -13.68
N ARG A 44 48.02 22.45 -12.98
CA ARG A 44 49.05 21.56 -13.53
C ARG A 44 48.63 20.08 -13.54
N LEU A 45 47.50 19.75 -12.91
CA LEU A 45 46.95 18.40 -12.86
C LEU A 45 45.98 18.19 -14.02
N SER A 46 46.01 17.02 -14.65
CA SER A 46 44.94 16.60 -15.56
C SER A 46 43.61 16.51 -14.78
N ALA A 47 42.47 16.71 -15.46
CA ALA A 47 41.14 16.65 -14.84
C ALA A 47 40.92 15.38 -13.99
N GLU A 48 41.37 14.23 -14.50
CA GLU A 48 41.23 12.94 -13.80
C GLU A 48 42.06 12.87 -12.50
N HIS A 49 43.32 13.31 -12.53
CA HIS A 49 44.17 13.40 -11.33
C HIS A 49 43.71 14.45 -10.33
N SER A 50 43.14 15.57 -10.80
CA SER A 50 42.52 16.58 -9.94
C SER A 50 41.34 15.96 -9.17
N GLN A 51 40.42 15.30 -9.87
CA GLN A 51 39.27 14.63 -9.27
C GLN A 51 39.66 13.52 -8.30
N ARG A 52 40.69 12.72 -8.60
CA ARG A 52 41.20 11.68 -7.68
C ARG A 52 41.63 12.23 -6.32
N ARG A 53 42.21 13.44 -6.26
CA ARG A 53 42.63 14.06 -4.99
C ARG A 53 41.45 14.54 -4.12
N CYS A 54 40.38 14.95 -4.78
CA CYS A 54 39.14 15.40 -4.13
C CYS A 54 38.16 14.26 -3.81
N LYS A 55 38.44 13.03 -4.26
CA LYS A 55 37.55 11.87 -4.08
C LYS A 55 37.66 11.34 -2.64
N THR A 56 36.52 11.09 -2.01
CA THR A 56 36.41 10.46 -0.69
C THR A 56 36.39 8.93 -0.81
N PRO A 57 36.61 8.17 0.29
CA PRO A 57 36.52 6.71 0.30
C PRO A 57 35.17 6.18 -0.22
N ASP A 58 34.08 6.93 0.02
CA ASP A 58 32.72 6.62 -0.46
C ASP A 58 32.51 6.95 -1.95
N GLY A 59 33.57 7.41 -2.63
CA GLY A 59 33.58 7.67 -4.06
C GLY A 59 33.04 9.04 -4.49
N LEU A 60 32.65 9.90 -3.54
CA LEU A 60 32.12 11.24 -3.80
C LEU A 60 33.26 12.26 -3.98
N ILE A 61 33.05 13.25 -4.84
CA ILE A 61 33.97 14.38 -4.99
C ILE A 61 33.60 15.43 -3.93
N CYS A 62 34.55 15.82 -3.08
CA CYS A 62 34.34 16.80 -2.01
C CYS A 62 33.13 16.49 -1.13
N SER A 63 32.99 15.21 -0.76
CA SER A 63 31.88 14.67 0.04
C SER A 63 30.48 14.94 -0.56
N GLY A 64 30.39 15.30 -1.85
CA GLY A 64 29.16 15.69 -2.53
C GLY A 64 28.67 17.11 -2.20
N ARG A 65 29.49 17.91 -1.52
CA ARG A 65 29.12 19.21 -0.92
C ARG A 65 30.01 20.36 -1.37
N GLY A 66 30.78 20.15 -2.43
CA GLY A 66 31.70 21.14 -2.96
C GLY A 66 32.14 20.81 -4.38
N GLU A 67 32.83 21.77 -4.99
CA GLU A 67 33.46 21.63 -6.30
C GLU A 67 34.96 21.36 -6.12
N CYS A 68 35.52 20.47 -6.94
CA CYS A 68 36.95 20.20 -6.94
C CYS A 68 37.67 21.12 -7.93
N ASP A 69 38.49 22.03 -7.41
CA ASP A 69 39.36 22.89 -8.22
C ASP A 69 40.83 22.50 -8.00
N CYS A 70 41.45 21.94 -9.04
CA CYS A 70 42.85 21.52 -9.06
C CYS A 70 43.32 20.64 -7.87
N GLY A 71 42.49 19.68 -7.45
CA GLY A 71 42.79 18.77 -6.34
C GLY A 71 42.55 19.37 -4.95
N VAL A 72 41.89 20.52 -4.87
CA VAL A 72 41.42 21.17 -3.65
C VAL A 72 39.91 21.28 -3.69
N CYS A 73 39.24 20.93 -2.60
CA CYS A 73 37.79 21.05 -2.50
C CYS A 73 37.37 22.47 -2.10
N ILE A 74 36.45 23.04 -2.86
CA ILE A 74 35.78 24.31 -2.59
C ILE A 74 34.37 23.98 -2.09
N CYS A 75 34.15 24.10 -0.78
CA CYS A 75 32.88 23.73 -0.17
C CYS A 75 31.78 24.75 -0.50
N HIS A 76 30.59 24.25 -0.83
CA HIS A 76 29.42 25.10 -1.05
C HIS A 76 28.85 25.55 0.30
N VAL A 77 29.14 26.79 0.68
CA VAL A 77 28.67 27.38 1.94
C VAL A 77 27.52 28.35 1.64
N THR A 78 26.28 27.97 1.97
CA THR A 78 25.10 28.87 1.90
C THR A 78 25.04 29.82 3.10
N GLU A 79 25.66 29.44 4.20
CA GLU A 79 25.82 30.19 5.46
C GLU A 79 27.27 30.03 5.93
N PRO A 80 27.90 31.02 6.58
CA PRO A 80 29.27 30.89 7.08
C PRO A 80 29.43 29.67 7.99
N GLY A 81 30.42 28.81 7.73
CA GLY A 81 30.77 27.68 8.60
C GLY A 81 30.03 26.36 8.33
N LYS A 82 29.08 26.32 7.39
CA LYS A 82 28.24 25.14 7.16
C LYS A 82 29.03 23.89 6.76
N PHE A 83 29.95 23.97 5.81
CA PHE A 83 30.78 22.81 5.43
C PHE A 83 32.23 23.25 5.31
N TYR A 84 33.14 22.52 5.96
CA TYR A 84 34.57 22.82 6.00
C TYR A 84 35.42 21.55 6.01
N GLY A 85 36.74 21.68 6.01
CA GLY A 85 37.68 20.56 5.90
C GLY A 85 38.25 20.39 4.47
N PRO A 86 39.35 19.64 4.32
CA PRO A 86 40.09 19.52 3.05
C PRO A 86 39.31 18.84 1.93
N ARG A 87 38.24 18.10 2.26
CA ARG A 87 37.29 17.47 1.33
C ARG A 87 35.82 17.81 1.63
N CYS A 88 35.57 18.92 2.35
CA CYS A 88 34.22 19.32 2.79
C CYS A 88 33.50 18.25 3.62
N GLU A 89 34.28 17.48 4.38
CA GLU A 89 33.84 16.36 5.21
C GLU A 89 33.34 16.81 6.59
N CYS A 90 33.68 18.03 7.02
CA CYS A 90 33.33 18.57 8.34
C CYS A 90 32.09 19.47 8.28
N HIS A 91 31.23 19.36 9.29
CA HIS A 91 30.13 20.29 9.62
C HIS A 91 29.71 20.00 11.08
N ASP A 92 29.09 20.95 11.75
CA ASP A 92 28.60 20.85 13.13
C ASP A 92 27.83 19.55 13.49
N TRP A 93 27.00 19.00 12.60
CA TRP A 93 26.31 17.70 12.78
C TRP A 93 27.20 16.45 12.70
N VAL A 94 28.50 16.59 12.42
CA VAL A 94 29.47 15.48 12.43
C VAL A 94 29.88 15.14 13.87
N CYS A 95 29.78 16.09 14.80
CA CYS A 95 30.11 15.85 16.19
C CYS A 95 29.01 15.06 16.93
N VAL A 96 29.45 14.32 17.95
CA VAL A 96 28.55 13.56 18.82
C VAL A 96 27.50 14.46 19.45
N THR A 97 26.27 13.95 19.50
CA THR A 97 25.11 14.63 20.09
C THR A 97 24.79 14.02 21.44
N TYR A 98 24.44 14.87 22.40
CA TYR A 98 23.89 14.44 23.68
C TYR A 98 22.57 15.18 23.93
N ASP A 99 21.53 14.43 24.31
CA ASP A 99 20.17 14.97 24.52
C ASP A 99 19.63 15.76 23.32
N GLY A 100 19.87 15.27 22.10
CA GLY A 100 19.46 15.92 20.85
C GLY A 100 20.24 17.19 20.49
N LYS A 101 21.29 17.54 21.24
CA LYS A 101 22.13 18.72 21.00
C LYS A 101 23.55 18.33 20.63
N VAL A 102 24.10 18.95 19.59
CA VAL A 102 25.52 18.82 19.20
C VAL A 102 26.39 19.29 20.37
N CYS A 103 27.37 18.48 20.77
CA CYS A 103 28.25 18.76 21.92
C CYS A 103 27.48 19.14 23.19
N GLY A 104 26.29 18.54 23.39
CA GLY A 104 25.45 18.76 24.57
C GLY A 104 24.93 20.20 24.72
N GLY A 105 25.21 21.08 23.74
CA GLY A 105 24.99 22.52 23.83
C GLY A 105 25.98 23.28 24.72
N ASN A 106 27.05 22.63 25.20
CA ASN A 106 28.06 23.22 26.09
C ASN A 106 29.49 23.11 25.53
N GLY A 107 29.60 23.09 24.20
CA GLY A 107 30.86 22.93 23.50
C GLY A 107 30.73 23.31 22.03
N THR A 108 31.88 23.59 21.41
CA THR A 108 31.97 23.88 19.98
C THR A 108 32.44 22.63 19.24
N CYS A 109 31.78 22.31 18.11
CA CYS A 109 32.17 21.18 17.27
C CYS A 109 33.38 21.57 16.39
N ASP A 110 34.49 20.85 16.54
CA ASP A 110 35.67 20.93 15.68
C ASP A 110 35.83 19.62 14.91
N CYS A 111 35.31 19.58 13.68
CA CYS A 111 35.33 18.47 12.74
C CYS A 111 35.22 17.06 13.37
N GLY A 112 34.08 16.80 14.03
CA GLY A 112 33.79 15.49 14.64
C GLY A 112 34.25 15.36 16.10
N LYS A 113 34.94 16.35 16.66
CA LYS A 113 35.33 16.38 18.08
C LYS A 113 34.70 17.58 18.80
N CYS A 114 34.10 17.35 19.96
CA CYS A 114 33.61 18.45 20.78
C CYS A 114 34.72 19.08 21.62
N VAL A 115 34.84 20.40 21.52
CA VAL A 115 35.67 21.24 22.39
C VAL A 115 34.77 21.83 23.46
N CYS A 116 34.87 21.34 24.69
CA CYS A 116 33.98 21.71 25.78
C CYS A 116 34.31 23.08 26.35
N GLU A 117 33.27 23.80 26.75
CA GLU A 117 33.39 25.06 27.50
C GLU A 117 33.90 24.80 28.92
N ASP A 118 34.50 25.84 29.54
CA ASP A 118 35.06 25.73 30.90
C ASP A 118 34.02 25.19 31.90
N GLY A 119 34.39 24.12 32.61
CA GLY A 119 33.53 23.43 33.57
C GLY A 119 32.67 22.30 32.97
N TRP A 120 32.88 21.95 31.70
CA TRP A 120 32.26 20.80 31.05
C TRP A 120 33.29 19.84 30.47
N TYR A 121 32.97 18.54 30.48
CA TYR A 121 33.82 17.48 29.96
C TYR A 121 33.00 16.30 29.44
N GLY A 122 33.69 15.34 28.82
CA GLY A 122 33.10 14.20 28.12
C GLY A 122 33.13 14.37 26.60
N GLU A 123 32.94 13.29 25.85
CA GLU A 123 33.05 13.32 24.38
C GLU A 123 32.02 14.24 23.71
N ALA A 124 30.86 14.42 24.34
CA ALA A 124 29.80 15.32 23.91
C ALA A 124 29.60 16.50 24.86
N CYS A 125 30.57 16.82 25.74
CA CYS A 125 30.46 17.87 26.75
C CYS A 125 29.21 17.74 27.65
N GLN A 126 28.86 16.49 27.96
CA GLN A 126 27.65 16.11 28.67
C GLN A 126 27.78 16.14 30.21
N TYR A 127 29.00 16.25 30.72
CA TYR A 127 29.28 16.22 32.16
C TYR A 127 29.78 17.57 32.66
N ARG A 128 29.33 17.95 33.85
CA ARG A 128 29.73 19.19 34.51
C ARG A 128 30.75 18.89 35.61
N ASP A 129 31.82 19.70 35.67
CA ASP A 129 32.88 19.58 36.66
C ASP A 129 32.43 19.91 38.08
N ASN A 130 31.66 21.00 38.25
CA ASN A 130 31.16 21.43 39.55
C ASN A 130 29.65 21.27 39.65
N CYS A 131 29.17 20.65 40.74
CA CYS A 131 27.75 20.35 40.88
C CYS A 131 27.02 21.33 41.79
N ASP A 132 26.19 22.18 41.19
CA ASP A 132 25.34 23.14 41.90
C ASP A 132 23.97 22.55 42.31
N LEU A 133 23.74 21.26 42.01
CA LEU A 133 22.48 20.57 42.29
C LEU A 133 22.51 19.87 43.65
N SER A 134 21.36 19.85 44.34
CA SER A 134 21.19 19.00 45.52
C SER A 134 21.24 17.51 45.13
N GLN A 135 21.68 16.64 46.04
CA GLN A 135 21.76 15.19 45.77
C GLN A 135 20.42 14.58 45.33
N ARG A 136 19.30 15.09 45.87
CA ARG A 136 17.96 14.63 45.51
C ARG A 136 17.62 15.00 44.08
N MET A 137 17.85 16.26 43.72
CA MET A 137 17.53 16.79 42.39
C MET A 137 18.44 16.16 41.32
N SER A 138 19.72 15.93 41.64
CA SER A 138 20.64 15.17 40.79
C SER A 138 20.13 13.75 40.53
N LYS A 139 19.66 13.02 41.55
CA LYS A 139 19.16 11.64 41.38
C LYS A 139 17.86 11.57 40.58
N GLU A 140 17.01 12.58 40.69
CA GLU A 140 15.76 12.66 39.92
C GLU A 140 16.03 12.84 38.41
N LEU A 141 17.04 13.63 38.02
CA LEU A 141 17.41 13.85 36.62
C LEU A 141 18.04 12.61 35.94
N CYS A 142 18.65 11.72 36.72
CA CYS A 142 19.25 10.48 36.25
C CYS A 142 18.26 9.29 36.19
N ARG A 143 16.98 9.52 36.50
CA ARG A 143 15.95 8.49 36.52
C ARG A 143 15.30 8.35 35.14
N ASN A 144 15.28 7.13 34.61
CA ASN A 144 14.64 6.81 33.34
C ASN A 144 13.09 6.74 33.49
N PRO A 145 12.32 6.62 32.38
CA PRO A 145 10.85 6.51 32.44
C PRO A 145 10.32 5.34 33.27
N GLN A 146 11.11 4.28 33.44
CA GLN A 146 10.79 3.09 34.24
C GLN A 146 11.12 3.28 35.74
N GLY A 147 11.65 4.44 36.13
CA GLY A 147 11.98 4.76 37.52
C GLY A 147 13.37 4.31 37.99
N VAL A 148 14.16 3.70 37.09
CA VAL A 148 15.50 3.18 37.37
C VAL A 148 16.55 4.28 37.16
N ILE A 149 17.50 4.40 38.08
CA ILE A 149 18.58 5.38 37.98
C ILE A 149 19.70 4.79 37.13
N CYS A 150 20.04 5.45 36.02
CA CYS A 150 21.11 5.04 35.10
C CYS A 150 21.04 3.55 34.69
N SER A 151 19.83 3.01 34.53
CA SER A 151 19.54 1.62 34.15
C SER A 151 20.32 0.55 34.92
N ASN A 152 20.79 0.87 36.14
CA ASN A 152 21.75 0.08 36.93
C ASN A 152 23.11 -0.21 36.24
N ALA A 153 23.36 0.38 35.07
CA ALA A 153 24.57 0.21 34.28
C ALA A 153 25.49 1.44 34.31
N GLY A 154 25.25 2.36 35.26
CA GLY A 154 26.04 3.57 35.43
C GLY A 154 25.86 4.24 36.79
N SER A 155 26.66 5.27 37.02
CA SER A 155 26.62 6.10 38.23
C SER A 155 26.10 7.50 37.92
N CYS A 156 25.14 7.99 38.70
CA CYS A 156 24.61 9.34 38.54
C CYS A 156 25.57 10.40 39.10
N ARG A 157 26.02 11.32 38.25
CA ARG A 157 26.86 12.47 38.62
C ARG A 157 26.24 13.77 38.11
N CYS A 158 25.82 14.60 39.05
CA CYS A 158 25.24 15.92 38.78
C CYS A 158 24.11 15.95 37.73
N GLY A 159 23.18 15.00 37.82
CA GLY A 159 22.04 14.89 36.91
C GLY A 159 22.31 14.23 35.57
N SER A 160 23.53 13.78 35.32
CA SER A 160 23.91 12.97 34.15
C SER A 160 24.35 11.57 34.59
N CYS A 161 24.02 10.55 33.79
CA CYS A 161 24.53 9.19 34.02
C CYS A 161 25.92 9.03 33.39
N VAL A 162 26.86 8.54 34.18
CA VAL A 162 28.17 8.09 33.71
C VAL A 162 28.10 6.57 33.61
N CYS A 163 28.10 6.06 32.38
CA CYS A 163 27.96 4.63 32.12
C CYS A 163 29.22 3.87 32.54
N ASN A 164 29.01 2.65 33.01
CA ASN A 164 30.09 1.79 33.43
C ASN A 164 30.86 1.34 32.19
N ASP A 165 32.17 1.52 32.22
CA ASP A 165 33.08 1.08 31.16
C ASP A 165 34.27 0.34 31.78
N PRO A 166 34.04 -0.89 32.29
CA PRO A 166 35.07 -1.65 33.01
C PRO A 166 36.24 -2.03 32.10
N ASP A 167 35.98 -2.23 30.81
CA ASP A 167 36.97 -2.69 29.82
C ASP A 167 37.57 -1.55 28.97
N GLY A 168 37.12 -0.30 29.19
CA GLY A 168 37.56 0.86 28.40
C GLY A 168 37.09 0.84 26.94
N ARG A 169 36.05 0.05 26.63
CA ARG A 169 35.53 -0.20 25.28
C ARG A 169 34.26 0.59 24.97
N GLY A 170 33.66 1.24 25.97
CA GLY A 170 32.50 2.12 25.80
C GLY A 170 31.23 1.38 25.36
N LEU A 171 31.05 0.12 25.78
CA LEU A 171 29.95 -0.75 25.35
C LEU A 171 28.60 -0.34 25.93
N VAL A 172 28.60 0.25 27.12
CA VAL A 172 27.37 0.77 27.72
C VAL A 172 27.22 2.24 27.37
N SER A 173 26.15 2.57 26.66
CA SER A 173 25.89 3.91 26.13
C SER A 173 24.43 4.35 26.35
N GLY A 174 24.12 5.61 25.99
CA GLY A 174 22.79 6.21 26.19
C GLY A 174 22.71 7.20 27.35
N ARG A 175 21.61 7.96 27.42
CA ARG A 175 21.43 9.05 28.42
C ARG A 175 21.32 8.50 29.84
N PHE A 176 20.70 7.34 29.97
CA PHE A 176 20.48 6.60 31.20
C PHE A 176 21.24 5.27 31.18
N CYS A 177 22.27 5.11 30.34
CA CYS A 177 23.03 3.85 30.19
C CYS A 177 22.13 2.65 29.84
N GLU A 178 21.14 2.90 28.99
CA GLU A 178 20.11 1.96 28.58
C GLU A 178 20.54 1.02 27.44
N CYS A 179 21.63 1.35 26.74
CA CYS A 179 22.15 0.57 25.64
C CYS A 179 23.38 -0.21 26.08
N ASP A 180 23.36 -1.53 25.88
CA ASP A 180 24.49 -2.41 26.11
C ASP A 180 24.91 -3.05 24.78
N ASP A 181 25.99 -2.55 24.21
CA ASP A 181 26.58 -3.04 22.95
C ASP A 181 27.47 -4.26 23.19
N GLY A 182 27.50 -4.81 24.41
CA GLY A 182 28.17 -6.07 24.72
C GLY A 182 27.67 -7.25 23.89
N GLU A 183 26.38 -7.26 23.50
CA GLU A 183 25.81 -8.32 22.65
C GLU A 183 26.40 -8.33 21.23
N CYS A 184 26.87 -7.17 20.76
CA CYS A 184 27.50 -7.02 19.45
C CYS A 184 28.97 -7.48 19.43
N LEU A 185 29.58 -7.73 20.59
CA LEU A 185 30.94 -8.24 20.65
C LEU A 185 30.98 -9.71 20.24
N ASP A 186 31.91 -10.01 19.36
CA ASP A 186 32.30 -11.37 19.08
C ASP A 186 33.38 -11.78 20.11
N GLU A 187 33.11 -12.84 20.90
CA GLU A 187 34.04 -13.29 21.94
C GLU A 187 35.28 -14.00 21.37
N GLU A 188 35.22 -14.51 20.15
CA GLU A 188 36.31 -15.23 19.49
C GLU A 188 37.31 -14.23 18.86
N THR A 189 36.80 -13.21 18.17
CA THR A 189 37.63 -12.21 17.48
C THR A 189 37.90 -10.98 18.35
N GLY A 190 37.06 -10.72 19.36
CA GLY A 190 37.10 -9.50 20.18
C GLY A 190 36.61 -8.24 19.45
N GLU A 191 36.06 -8.38 18.24
CA GLU A 191 35.60 -7.28 17.41
C GLU A 191 34.09 -7.04 17.57
N VAL A 192 33.68 -5.78 17.48
CA VAL A 192 32.25 -5.41 17.49
C VAL A 192 31.69 -5.61 16.08
N CYS A 193 30.61 -6.37 15.96
CA CYS A 193 30.00 -6.73 14.68
C CYS A 193 31.03 -7.33 13.70
N GLY A 194 31.88 -8.24 14.19
CA GLY A 194 32.87 -8.96 13.38
C GLY A 194 33.84 -8.06 12.61
N GLY A 195 34.02 -6.81 13.05
CA GLY A 195 34.82 -5.79 12.34
C GLY A 195 34.17 -5.25 11.06
N HIS A 196 32.95 -5.69 10.74
CA HIS A 196 32.26 -5.43 9.49
C HIS A 196 30.92 -4.72 9.67
N GLY A 197 30.68 -4.09 10.82
CA GLY A 197 29.48 -3.30 11.07
C GLY A 197 29.65 -2.27 12.17
N LYS A 198 28.55 -1.59 12.49
CA LYS A 198 28.45 -0.69 13.65
C LYS A 198 27.35 -1.20 14.57
N CYS A 199 27.65 -1.31 15.85
CA CYS A 199 26.62 -1.63 16.84
C CYS A 199 25.84 -0.38 17.21
N TYR A 200 24.52 -0.52 17.31
CA TYR A 200 23.66 0.49 17.91
C TYR A 200 22.69 -0.21 18.86
N CYS A 201 22.91 -0.03 20.16
CA CYS A 201 22.05 -0.53 21.23
C CYS A 201 21.78 -2.04 21.09
N GLY A 202 22.86 -2.83 21.01
CA GLY A 202 22.81 -4.30 20.91
C GLY A 202 22.51 -4.86 19.51
N ASN A 203 22.32 -4.01 18.49
CA ASN A 203 22.03 -4.45 17.12
C ASN A 203 23.16 -4.07 16.16
N CYS A 204 23.67 -5.04 15.39
CA CYS A 204 24.69 -4.79 14.39
C CYS A 204 24.13 -4.32 13.06
N TYR A 205 24.64 -3.19 12.58
CA TYR A 205 24.34 -2.64 11.27
C TYR A 205 25.53 -2.89 10.36
N CYS A 206 25.39 -3.88 9.49
CA CYS A 206 26.47 -4.39 8.68
C CYS A 206 26.86 -3.46 7.52
N ASN A 207 28.14 -3.46 7.19
CA ASN A 207 28.67 -2.84 6.00
C ASN A 207 28.13 -3.56 4.75
N ALA A 208 28.10 -2.85 3.62
CA ALA A 208 27.60 -3.40 2.36
C ALA A 208 28.34 -4.70 1.97
N GLY A 209 27.59 -5.78 1.73
CA GLY A 209 28.12 -7.10 1.40
C GLY A 209 28.39 -8.01 2.60
N TRP A 210 28.06 -7.57 3.82
CA TRP A 210 28.11 -8.37 5.04
C TRP A 210 26.72 -8.54 5.63
N HIS A 211 26.46 -9.68 6.26
CA HIS A 211 25.20 -10.00 6.93
C HIS A 211 25.42 -10.99 8.09
N GLY A 212 24.34 -11.31 8.81
CA GLY A 212 24.39 -12.05 10.06
C GLY A 212 24.12 -11.13 11.25
N ASP A 213 23.83 -11.72 12.42
CA ASP A 213 23.49 -10.98 13.63
C ASP A 213 24.69 -10.18 14.15
N LYS A 214 25.92 -10.61 13.81
CA LYS A 214 27.18 -9.92 14.12
C LYS A 214 27.98 -9.57 12.86
N CYS A 215 27.36 -9.52 11.69
CA CYS A 215 28.00 -9.21 10.41
C CYS A 215 29.17 -10.13 10.01
N GLU A 216 29.12 -11.38 10.42
CA GLU A 216 30.19 -12.37 10.27
C GLU A 216 30.24 -13.02 8.87
N PHE A 217 29.18 -12.89 8.07
CA PHE A 217 29.07 -13.54 6.76
C PHE A 217 29.24 -12.54 5.61
N GLN A 218 30.13 -12.84 4.68
CA GLN A 218 30.33 -12.09 3.45
C GLN A 218 29.51 -12.68 2.31
N CYS A 219 28.83 -11.83 1.53
CA CYS A 219 28.20 -12.26 0.29
C CYS A 219 29.24 -12.58 -0.79
N ASP A 220 29.06 -13.70 -1.49
CA ASP A 220 29.87 -14.08 -2.66
C ASP A 220 29.63 -13.20 -3.90
N ILE A 221 28.55 -12.42 -3.87
CA ILE A 221 28.15 -11.52 -4.95
C ILE A 221 28.25 -10.06 -4.52
N SER A 222 28.43 -9.19 -5.49
CA SER A 222 28.55 -7.76 -5.24
C SER A 222 27.25 -7.13 -4.69
N PRO A 223 27.32 -6.01 -3.94
CA PRO A 223 26.12 -5.32 -3.45
C PRO A 223 25.15 -4.91 -4.56
N TRP A 224 25.66 -4.59 -5.75
CA TRP A 224 24.83 -4.24 -6.90
C TRP A 224 24.10 -5.45 -7.49
N GLU A 225 24.75 -6.63 -7.53
CA GLU A 225 24.12 -7.88 -7.98
C GLU A 225 23.08 -8.35 -6.99
N SER A 226 23.38 -8.28 -5.70
CA SER A 226 22.43 -8.59 -4.62
C SER A 226 21.16 -7.75 -4.76
N LYS A 227 21.31 -6.42 -4.87
CA LYS A 227 20.19 -5.51 -5.09
C LYS A 227 19.40 -5.86 -6.35
N LYS A 228 20.08 -6.16 -7.47
CA LYS A 228 19.44 -6.48 -8.74
C LYS A 228 18.59 -7.75 -8.66
N ARG A 229 19.09 -8.81 -8.01
CA ARG A 229 18.36 -10.09 -7.86
C ARG A 229 17.11 -9.95 -7.00
N CYS A 230 17.19 -9.16 -5.93
CA CYS A 230 16.05 -8.90 -5.05
C CYS A 230 15.08 -7.84 -5.59
N THR A 231 15.34 -7.23 -6.75
CA THR A 231 14.44 -6.20 -7.30
C THR A 231 13.27 -6.87 -8.02
N SER A 232 12.08 -6.73 -7.46
CA SER A 232 10.80 -7.18 -8.02
C SER A 232 10.48 -6.48 -9.35
N PRO A 233 9.55 -7.01 -10.17
CA PRO A 233 9.09 -6.36 -11.41
C PRO A 233 8.58 -4.93 -11.20
N ASP A 234 8.03 -4.63 -10.03
CA ASP A 234 7.55 -3.30 -9.62
C ASP A 234 8.68 -2.33 -9.24
N GLY A 235 9.95 -2.75 -9.34
CA GLY A 235 11.12 -1.95 -8.98
C GLY A 235 11.42 -1.86 -7.48
N LYS A 236 10.68 -2.60 -6.65
CA LYS A 236 10.85 -2.67 -5.19
C LYS A 236 11.83 -3.77 -4.80
N ILE A 237 12.49 -3.65 -3.65
CA ILE A 237 13.32 -4.73 -3.11
C ILE A 237 12.42 -5.68 -2.32
N CYS A 238 12.40 -6.96 -2.71
CA CYS A 238 11.55 -8.00 -2.14
C CYS A 238 10.09 -7.53 -1.95
N SER A 239 9.55 -6.80 -2.92
CA SER A 239 8.20 -6.20 -2.88
C SER A 239 7.87 -5.34 -1.65
N ASN A 240 8.88 -4.88 -0.89
CA ASN A 240 8.74 -4.31 0.46
C ASN A 240 8.08 -5.25 1.50
N ARG A 241 8.09 -6.55 1.21
CA ARG A 241 7.47 -7.62 2.01
C ARG A 241 8.48 -8.69 2.43
N GLY A 242 9.77 -8.35 2.36
CA GLY A 242 10.86 -9.21 2.79
C GLY A 242 12.17 -8.45 2.87
N THR A 243 13.17 -9.13 3.41
CA THR A 243 14.55 -8.62 3.53
C THR A 243 15.42 -9.28 2.47
N CYS A 244 16.21 -8.51 1.74
CA CYS A 244 17.17 -9.02 0.76
C CYS A 244 18.52 -9.33 1.42
N VAL A 245 18.96 -10.59 1.33
CA VAL A 245 20.27 -11.04 1.81
C VAL A 245 20.99 -11.76 0.67
N CYS A 246 22.16 -11.24 0.27
CA CYS A 246 23.00 -11.80 -0.81
C CYS A 246 22.25 -12.20 -2.10
N GLY A 247 21.24 -11.41 -2.50
CA GLY A 247 20.48 -11.63 -3.73
C GLY A 247 19.32 -12.62 -3.60
N GLU A 248 18.97 -13.00 -2.38
CA GLU A 248 17.82 -13.82 -2.05
C GLU A 248 16.89 -13.05 -1.10
N CYS A 249 15.58 -13.15 -1.33
CA CYS A 249 14.58 -12.50 -0.51
C CYS A 249 14.08 -13.44 0.59
N THR A 250 14.25 -13.04 1.85
CA THR A 250 13.58 -13.67 2.99
C THR A 250 12.26 -12.95 3.23
N CYS A 251 11.15 -13.58 2.85
CA CYS A 251 9.82 -12.99 2.99
C CYS A 251 9.38 -12.97 4.45
N TYR A 252 8.61 -11.95 4.81
CA TYR A 252 8.00 -11.87 6.14
C TYR A 252 6.82 -12.85 6.23
N ASP A 253 6.64 -13.51 7.37
CA ASP A 253 5.52 -14.43 7.56
C ASP A 253 4.16 -13.73 7.53
N MET A 254 4.14 -12.42 7.85
CA MET A 254 2.97 -11.56 7.88
C MET A 254 3.28 -10.22 7.21
N ASP A 255 2.32 -9.65 6.48
CA ASP A 255 2.41 -8.27 6.00
C ASP A 255 2.52 -7.30 7.20
N PRO A 256 3.24 -6.17 7.09
CA PRO A 256 3.20 -5.07 8.07
C PRO A 256 1.80 -4.63 8.52
N SER A 257 0.76 -4.85 7.72
CA SER A 257 -0.64 -4.61 8.11
C SER A 257 -1.20 -5.64 9.11
N GLY A 258 -0.57 -6.80 9.26
CA GLY A 258 -1.01 -7.91 10.11
C GLY A 258 -2.25 -8.65 9.60
N GLU A 259 -2.73 -8.30 8.40
CA GLU A 259 -3.97 -8.86 7.84
C GLU A 259 -3.75 -10.16 7.06
N TRP A 260 -2.54 -10.42 6.56
CA TRP A 260 -2.28 -11.49 5.59
C TRP A 260 -0.97 -12.22 5.89
N GLY A 261 -0.98 -13.55 5.72
CA GLY A 261 0.16 -14.45 5.95
C GLY A 261 0.61 -15.20 4.69
N ASP A 262 1.67 -15.99 4.82
CA ASP A 262 2.24 -16.86 3.77
C ASP A 262 2.77 -16.12 2.52
N ILE A 263 3.53 -15.04 2.76
CA ILE A 263 4.18 -14.28 1.68
C ILE A 263 5.32 -15.12 1.08
N HIS A 264 5.33 -15.25 -0.24
CA HIS A 264 6.26 -16.10 -0.97
C HIS A 264 6.58 -15.55 -2.36
N GLY A 265 7.43 -16.26 -3.10
CA GLY A 265 7.97 -15.84 -4.40
C GLY A 265 9.42 -15.37 -4.29
N ASP A 266 10.13 -15.38 -5.42
CA ASP A 266 11.58 -15.05 -5.48
C ASP A 266 11.87 -13.63 -4.98
N THR A 267 10.87 -12.74 -5.07
CA THR A 267 10.94 -11.36 -4.59
C THR A 267 9.77 -10.99 -3.67
N CYS A 268 9.18 -11.96 -2.96
CA CYS A 268 8.05 -11.77 -2.03
C CYS A 268 6.84 -11.05 -2.65
N GLU A 269 6.63 -11.27 -3.94
CA GLU A 269 5.57 -10.63 -4.72
C GLU A 269 4.21 -11.32 -4.54
N CYS A 270 4.17 -12.48 -3.88
CA CYS A 270 2.99 -13.32 -3.79
C CYS A 270 2.53 -13.55 -2.36
N ASP A 271 1.22 -13.78 -2.23
CA ASP A 271 0.48 -14.02 -1.00
C ASP A 271 -0.73 -14.91 -1.31
N GLU A 272 -1.54 -15.23 -0.30
CA GLU A 272 -2.72 -16.10 -0.44
C GLU A 272 -3.72 -15.61 -1.52
N ARG A 273 -3.84 -14.30 -1.76
CA ARG A 273 -4.73 -13.73 -2.80
C ARG A 273 -4.24 -14.09 -4.21
N SER A 274 -2.93 -14.17 -4.38
CA SER A 274 -2.32 -14.53 -5.67
C SER A 274 -2.78 -15.92 -6.13
N CYS A 275 -3.10 -16.81 -5.18
CA CYS A 275 -3.54 -18.17 -5.43
C CYS A 275 -5.06 -18.37 -5.45
N HIS A 276 -5.86 -17.31 -5.25
CA HIS A 276 -7.32 -17.43 -5.24
C HIS A 276 -7.88 -18.01 -6.55
N SER A 277 -7.28 -17.68 -7.68
CA SER A 277 -7.65 -18.25 -8.98
C SER A 277 -7.42 -19.76 -9.09
N THR A 278 -6.50 -20.31 -8.27
CA THR A 278 -6.12 -21.72 -8.23
C THR A 278 -6.86 -22.52 -7.16
N TYR A 279 -7.64 -21.85 -6.31
CA TYR A 279 -8.49 -22.50 -5.32
C TYR A 279 -9.55 -23.36 -6.03
N ASP A 280 -9.67 -24.60 -5.57
CA ASP A 280 -10.69 -25.54 -6.02
C ASP A 280 -11.71 -25.75 -4.89
N ARG A 281 -12.90 -25.20 -5.09
CA ARG A 281 -14.01 -25.25 -4.13
C ARG A 281 -14.49 -26.69 -3.84
N TYR A 282 -14.21 -27.66 -4.71
CA TYR A 282 -14.66 -29.04 -4.51
C TYR A 282 -13.72 -29.85 -3.62
N THR A 283 -12.42 -29.56 -3.68
CA THR A 283 -11.43 -30.19 -2.80
C THR A 283 -11.17 -29.37 -1.55
N ASP A 284 -11.66 -28.11 -1.51
CA ASP A 284 -11.35 -27.13 -0.48
C ASP A 284 -9.83 -26.92 -0.32
N ASP A 285 -9.12 -26.90 -1.47
CA ASP A 285 -7.66 -26.87 -1.52
C ASP A 285 -7.18 -26.07 -2.74
N PHE A 286 -5.96 -25.56 -2.68
CA PHE A 286 -5.30 -24.93 -3.82
C PHE A 286 -4.72 -26.01 -4.75
N CYS A 287 -4.78 -25.78 -6.05
CA CYS A 287 -4.24 -26.73 -7.03
C CYS A 287 -4.80 -28.16 -6.86
N SER A 288 -6.09 -28.25 -6.49
CA SER A 288 -6.82 -29.50 -6.22
C SER A 288 -6.09 -30.44 -5.25
N GLY A 289 -5.21 -29.93 -4.38
CA GLY A 289 -4.35 -30.70 -3.46
C GLY A 289 -3.18 -31.46 -4.13
N HIS A 290 -3.05 -31.30 -5.45
CA HIS A 290 -2.11 -32.03 -6.30
C HIS A 290 -0.99 -31.15 -6.86
N GLY A 291 -0.84 -29.93 -6.35
CA GLY A 291 0.25 -29.04 -6.70
C GLY A 291 0.56 -28.04 -5.60
N GLN A 292 1.59 -27.25 -5.81
CA GLN A 292 1.89 -26.09 -4.98
C GLN A 292 1.59 -24.83 -5.81
N CYS A 293 0.88 -23.86 -5.22
CA CYS A 293 0.62 -22.61 -5.89
C CYS A 293 1.84 -21.69 -5.78
N ASN A 294 2.29 -21.16 -6.92
CA ASN A 294 3.30 -20.14 -7.05
C ASN A 294 2.68 -18.98 -7.84
N CYS A 295 2.31 -17.90 -7.14
CA CYS A 295 1.86 -16.66 -7.77
C CYS A 295 0.67 -16.83 -8.74
N GLY A 296 -0.33 -17.63 -8.35
CA GLY A 296 -1.52 -17.90 -9.18
C GLY A 296 -1.33 -18.93 -10.28
N ARG A 297 -0.20 -19.65 -10.28
CA ARG A 297 0.03 -20.83 -11.11
C ARG A 297 0.26 -22.04 -10.22
N CYS A 298 -0.28 -23.19 -10.62
CA CYS A 298 0.00 -24.44 -9.93
C CYS A 298 1.19 -25.18 -10.54
N ASP A 299 2.15 -25.54 -9.70
CA ASP A 299 3.19 -26.51 -10.01
C ASP A 299 2.73 -27.90 -9.56
N CYS A 300 2.30 -28.70 -10.54
CA CYS A 300 1.70 -30.00 -10.27
C CYS A 300 2.73 -31.05 -9.85
N LYS A 301 2.33 -31.87 -8.87
CA LYS A 301 3.07 -33.06 -8.44
C LYS A 301 3.14 -34.06 -9.59
N GLU A 302 4.15 -34.92 -9.56
CA GLU A 302 4.35 -35.97 -10.58
C GLU A 302 3.08 -36.82 -10.74
N GLY A 303 2.63 -37.00 -11.99
CA GLY A 303 1.39 -37.71 -12.30
C GLY A 303 0.14 -36.85 -12.42
N TRP A 304 0.22 -35.52 -12.23
CA TRP A 304 -0.90 -34.58 -12.36
C TRP A 304 -0.66 -33.48 -13.41
N THR A 305 -1.73 -32.97 -13.99
CA THR A 305 -1.75 -31.95 -15.05
C THR A 305 -3.04 -31.13 -15.00
N GLY A 306 -3.13 -30.07 -15.79
CA GLY A 306 -4.21 -29.09 -15.73
C GLY A 306 -3.77 -27.78 -15.07
N LYS A 307 -4.56 -26.72 -15.23
CA LYS A 307 -4.21 -25.38 -14.70
C LYS A 307 -4.25 -25.33 -13.17
N LYS A 308 -5.06 -26.19 -12.57
CA LYS A 308 -5.22 -26.40 -11.14
C LYS A 308 -4.75 -27.79 -10.71
N CYS A 309 -3.96 -28.50 -11.53
CA CYS A 309 -3.57 -29.90 -11.27
C CYS A 309 -4.75 -30.85 -11.06
N GLU A 310 -5.88 -30.55 -11.72
CA GLU A 310 -7.14 -31.22 -11.53
C GLU A 310 -7.20 -32.60 -12.22
N HIS A 311 -6.29 -32.88 -13.17
CA HIS A 311 -6.31 -34.10 -13.99
C HIS A 311 -5.11 -35.02 -13.75
N PRO A 312 -5.29 -36.34 -13.75
CA PRO A 312 -4.18 -37.28 -13.77
C PRO A 312 -3.53 -37.33 -15.17
N LEU A 313 -2.19 -37.35 -15.22
CA LEU A 313 -1.40 -37.48 -16.45
C LEU A 313 -1.71 -38.77 -17.24
N SER A 314 -2.06 -39.85 -16.54
CA SER A 314 -2.46 -41.11 -17.15
C SER A 314 -3.84 -41.52 -16.66
N CYS A 315 -4.78 -41.71 -17.60
CA CYS A 315 -6.11 -42.18 -17.23
C CYS A 315 -6.13 -43.71 -17.05
N ARG A 316 -6.48 -44.16 -15.84
CA ARG A 316 -6.66 -45.60 -15.52
C ARG A 316 -8.06 -46.12 -15.85
N LEU A 317 -8.98 -45.24 -16.25
CA LEU A 317 -10.37 -45.58 -16.55
C LEU A 317 -10.56 -45.88 -18.03
N SER A 318 -11.47 -46.80 -18.35
CA SER A 318 -11.93 -46.96 -19.74
C SER A 318 -12.75 -45.75 -20.18
N PRO A 319 -12.81 -45.45 -21.49
CA PRO A 319 -13.58 -44.32 -22.01
C PRO A 319 -15.05 -44.33 -21.59
N GLU A 320 -15.67 -45.51 -21.54
CA GLU A 320 -17.07 -45.70 -21.16
C GLU A 320 -17.34 -45.34 -19.69
N VAL A 321 -16.44 -45.78 -18.79
CA VAL A 321 -16.56 -45.50 -17.35
C VAL A 321 -16.28 -44.02 -17.08
N SER A 322 -15.30 -43.45 -17.79
CA SER A 322 -15.00 -42.01 -17.76
C SER A 322 -16.23 -41.18 -18.13
N LEU A 323 -16.87 -41.49 -19.27
CA LEU A 323 -18.08 -40.80 -19.75
C LEU A 323 -19.25 -40.90 -18.78
N LYS A 324 -19.50 -42.10 -18.22
CA LYS A 324 -20.56 -42.29 -17.20
C LYS A 324 -20.33 -41.44 -15.97
N ARG A 325 -19.09 -41.28 -15.54
CA ARG A 325 -18.75 -40.45 -14.37
C ARG A 325 -18.98 -38.95 -14.62
N CYS A 326 -18.83 -38.51 -15.88
CA CYS A 326 -19.06 -37.14 -16.31
C CYS A 326 -20.53 -36.79 -16.62
N GLN A 327 -21.44 -37.76 -16.80
CA GLN A 327 -22.83 -37.47 -17.21
C GLN A 327 -23.69 -36.78 -16.15
N GLY A 328 -23.37 -36.92 -14.86
CA GLY A 328 -24.11 -36.27 -13.78
C GLY A 328 -25.63 -36.52 -13.86
N THR A 329 -26.40 -35.46 -13.68
CA THR A 329 -27.88 -35.48 -13.72
C THR A 329 -28.48 -35.07 -15.07
N SER A 330 -27.71 -34.38 -15.93
CA SER A 330 -28.18 -33.79 -17.19
C SER A 330 -28.21 -34.78 -18.36
N GLY A 331 -27.79 -36.03 -18.16
CA GLY A 331 -27.74 -37.08 -19.18
C GLY A 331 -26.64 -36.88 -20.24
N MET A 332 -26.07 -35.68 -20.33
CA MET A 332 -24.96 -35.32 -21.20
C MET A 332 -23.65 -35.22 -20.38
N PRO A 333 -22.51 -35.70 -20.90
CA PRO A 333 -21.21 -35.52 -20.26
C PRO A 333 -20.92 -34.04 -20.00
N CYS A 334 -20.58 -33.70 -18.76
CA CYS A 334 -20.28 -32.34 -18.30
C CYS A 334 -21.38 -31.33 -18.68
N SER A 335 -22.64 -31.78 -18.67
CA SER A 335 -23.83 -30.97 -19.02
C SER A 335 -23.73 -30.26 -20.38
N GLY A 336 -22.91 -30.78 -21.29
CA GLY A 336 -22.63 -30.17 -22.60
C GLY A 336 -21.81 -28.88 -22.54
N ARG A 337 -21.34 -28.47 -21.36
CA ARG A 337 -20.63 -27.20 -21.09
C ARG A 337 -19.16 -27.39 -20.75
N GLY A 338 -18.64 -28.61 -20.92
CA GLY A 338 -17.27 -28.93 -20.56
C GLY A 338 -16.72 -30.15 -21.27
N GLN A 339 -15.41 -30.34 -21.18
CA GLN A 339 -14.73 -31.51 -21.68
C GLN A 339 -14.54 -32.54 -20.56
N CYS A 340 -14.94 -33.79 -20.82
CA CYS A 340 -14.73 -34.91 -19.90
C CYS A 340 -13.36 -35.55 -20.14
N LEU A 341 -12.51 -35.57 -19.12
CA LEU A 341 -11.24 -36.28 -19.11
C LEU A 341 -11.12 -37.13 -17.84
N CYS A 342 -10.92 -38.44 -18.01
CA CYS A 342 -10.79 -39.41 -16.92
C CYS A 342 -11.86 -39.34 -15.81
N GLY A 343 -13.11 -39.06 -16.17
CA GLY A 343 -14.23 -38.94 -15.23
C GLY A 343 -14.27 -37.62 -14.45
N GLN A 344 -13.49 -36.61 -14.86
CA GLN A 344 -13.53 -35.24 -14.37
C GLN A 344 -13.89 -34.28 -15.52
N CYS A 345 -14.66 -33.25 -15.20
CA CYS A 345 -15.13 -32.26 -16.16
C CYS A 345 -14.29 -30.98 -16.08
N THR A 346 -13.82 -30.49 -17.23
CA THR A 346 -13.25 -29.15 -17.36
C THR A 346 -14.30 -28.25 -18.01
N CYS A 347 -14.82 -27.29 -17.26
CA CYS A 347 -15.87 -26.40 -17.76
C CYS A 347 -15.32 -25.35 -18.74
N HIS A 348 -16.15 -24.98 -19.71
CA HIS A 348 -15.82 -23.98 -20.72
C HIS A 348 -16.78 -22.78 -20.64
N PRO A 349 -16.32 -21.56 -20.97
CA PRO A 349 -14.98 -21.21 -21.45
C PRO A 349 -13.90 -21.37 -20.37
N SER A 350 -12.73 -21.90 -20.74
CA SER A 350 -11.66 -22.15 -19.76
C SER A 350 -11.11 -20.85 -19.19
N GLY A 351 -11.30 -20.64 -17.88
CA GLY A 351 -10.92 -19.42 -17.18
C GLY A 351 -12.09 -18.49 -16.84
N ASP A 352 -13.30 -18.83 -17.27
CA ASP A 352 -14.51 -18.15 -16.82
C ASP A 352 -15.08 -18.86 -15.58
N PRO A 353 -15.06 -18.24 -14.38
CA PRO A 353 -15.53 -18.87 -13.16
C PRO A 353 -17.05 -19.05 -13.11
N ARG A 354 -17.80 -18.44 -14.04
CA ARG A 354 -19.27 -18.46 -14.04
C ARG A 354 -19.86 -19.84 -14.32
N VAL A 355 -19.18 -20.68 -15.10
CA VAL A 355 -19.61 -22.08 -15.34
C VAL A 355 -18.84 -22.99 -14.40
N HIS A 356 -19.55 -23.55 -13.45
CA HIS A 356 -18.99 -24.44 -12.42
C HIS A 356 -19.92 -25.62 -12.19
N GLY A 357 -19.57 -26.50 -11.25
CA GLY A 357 -20.22 -27.79 -11.07
C GLY A 357 -19.25 -28.93 -11.29
N LYS A 358 -19.42 -30.04 -10.55
CA LYS A 358 -18.63 -31.27 -10.77
C LYS A 358 -18.81 -31.81 -12.19
N ASN A 359 -19.97 -31.53 -12.77
CA ASN A 359 -20.41 -31.92 -14.09
C ASN A 359 -20.77 -30.67 -14.92
N CYS A 360 -20.20 -29.51 -14.61
CA CYS A 360 -20.45 -28.21 -15.25
C CYS A 360 -21.94 -27.85 -15.35
N GLU A 361 -22.71 -28.21 -14.33
CA GLU A 361 -24.17 -28.08 -14.28
C GLU A 361 -24.65 -26.67 -13.89
N CYS A 362 -23.78 -25.83 -13.35
CA CYS A 362 -24.11 -24.49 -12.85
C CYS A 362 -23.56 -23.40 -13.76
N ASP A 363 -24.34 -22.34 -13.93
CA ASP A 363 -23.95 -21.15 -14.69
C ASP A 363 -24.47 -19.89 -14.00
N ASP A 364 -23.55 -19.08 -13.49
CA ASP A 364 -23.86 -17.88 -12.72
C ASP A 364 -24.54 -16.80 -13.56
N ARG A 365 -24.49 -16.89 -14.90
CA ARG A 365 -25.26 -16.03 -15.80
C ARG A 365 -26.77 -16.09 -15.58
N GLN A 366 -27.26 -17.19 -15.02
CA GLN A 366 -28.67 -17.34 -14.65
C GLN A 366 -29.09 -16.41 -13.51
N CYS A 367 -28.11 -15.83 -12.81
CA CYS A 367 -28.28 -14.87 -11.73
C CYS A 367 -27.88 -13.44 -12.13
N GLU A 368 -27.52 -13.19 -13.39
CA GLU A 368 -27.21 -11.84 -13.87
C GLU A 368 -28.49 -11.00 -13.95
N ASP A 369 -28.40 -9.73 -13.57
CA ASP A 369 -29.45 -8.74 -13.77
C ASP A 369 -29.40 -8.10 -15.17
N VAL A 370 -30.21 -7.07 -15.40
CA VAL A 370 -30.28 -6.36 -16.69
C VAL A 370 -28.96 -5.64 -17.05
N ASP A 371 -28.13 -5.34 -16.05
CA ASP A 371 -26.83 -4.67 -16.22
C ASP A 371 -25.68 -5.70 -16.34
N GLY A 372 -25.99 -6.99 -16.20
CA GLY A 372 -25.01 -8.08 -16.28
C GLY A 372 -24.32 -8.39 -14.95
N GLU A 373 -24.81 -7.83 -13.83
CA GLU A 373 -24.23 -8.05 -12.51
C GLU A 373 -24.84 -9.30 -11.85
N VAL A 374 -23.98 -10.23 -11.43
CA VAL A 374 -24.42 -11.47 -10.76
C VAL A 374 -24.98 -11.12 -9.38
N CYS A 375 -26.26 -11.40 -9.16
CA CYS A 375 -26.96 -11.08 -7.91
C CYS A 375 -26.84 -9.60 -7.50
N GLY A 376 -26.86 -8.70 -8.49
CA GLY A 376 -26.78 -7.25 -8.30
C GLY A 376 -25.53 -6.79 -7.54
N GLY A 377 -24.47 -7.60 -7.53
CA GLY A 377 -23.22 -7.35 -6.78
C GLY A 377 -23.32 -7.53 -5.26
N ASN A 378 -24.49 -7.90 -4.73
CA ASN A 378 -24.79 -7.93 -3.29
C ASN A 378 -25.01 -9.35 -2.74
N GLY A 379 -24.52 -10.36 -3.46
CA GLY A 379 -24.66 -11.76 -3.10
C GLY A 379 -23.83 -12.65 -4.00
N PHE A 380 -23.96 -13.96 -3.81
CA PHE A 380 -23.34 -14.94 -4.69
C PHE A 380 -24.40 -15.86 -5.32
N CYS A 381 -24.17 -16.26 -6.56
CA CYS A 381 -25.05 -17.20 -7.25
C CYS A 381 -24.72 -18.63 -6.81
N SER A 382 -25.75 -19.36 -6.39
CA SER A 382 -25.70 -20.78 -6.08
C SER A 382 -26.54 -21.53 -7.12
N CYS A 383 -25.96 -21.76 -8.30
CA CYS A 383 -26.56 -22.58 -9.36
C CYS A 383 -27.97 -22.12 -9.77
N GLY A 384 -28.11 -20.84 -10.15
CA GLY A 384 -29.39 -20.25 -10.57
C GLY A 384 -30.22 -19.61 -9.45
N ARG A 385 -29.70 -19.59 -8.21
CA ARG A 385 -30.33 -18.88 -7.09
C ARG A 385 -29.34 -17.97 -6.38
N CYS A 386 -29.70 -16.70 -6.22
CA CYS A 386 -28.88 -15.76 -5.44
C CYS A 386 -29.02 -16.00 -3.93
N ILE A 387 -27.88 -16.04 -3.27
CA ILE A 387 -27.76 -15.99 -1.81
C ILE A 387 -27.24 -14.59 -1.46
N CYS A 388 -28.13 -13.78 -0.89
CA CYS A 388 -27.84 -12.39 -0.59
C CYS A 388 -27.00 -12.23 0.64
N GLY A 389 -26.06 -11.29 0.58
CA GLY A 389 -25.24 -10.88 1.71
C GLY A 389 -26.06 -10.23 2.83
N ASP A 390 -25.38 -9.97 3.94
CA ASP A 390 -25.99 -9.31 5.09
C ASP A 390 -26.55 -7.95 4.69
N GLY A 391 -27.79 -7.68 5.12
CA GLY A 391 -28.47 -6.44 4.76
C GLY A 391 -29.05 -6.38 3.34
N TRP A 392 -29.03 -7.45 2.53
CA TRP A 392 -29.63 -7.46 1.18
C TRP A 392 -30.65 -8.57 0.96
N PHE A 393 -31.67 -8.33 0.16
CA PHE A 393 -32.70 -9.30 -0.18
C PHE A 393 -33.29 -9.08 -1.57
N GLY A 394 -34.16 -10.00 -2.00
CA GLY A 394 -34.73 -10.03 -3.34
C GLY A 394 -34.20 -11.22 -4.15
N ARG A 395 -34.80 -11.46 -5.33
CA ARG A 395 -34.42 -12.58 -6.20
C ARG A 395 -32.98 -12.46 -6.70
N LEU A 396 -32.52 -11.23 -6.93
CA LEU A 396 -31.18 -10.89 -7.41
C LEU A 396 -30.47 -10.00 -6.37
N CYS A 397 -30.87 -10.04 -5.10
CA CYS A 397 -30.27 -9.25 -4.02
C CYS A 397 -30.26 -7.73 -4.28
N GLN A 398 -31.25 -7.26 -5.03
CA GLN A 398 -31.32 -5.88 -5.50
C GLN A 398 -31.85 -4.89 -4.44
N PHE A 399 -32.37 -5.38 -3.30
CA PHE A 399 -33.01 -4.54 -2.29
C PHE A 399 -32.23 -4.53 -0.96
N PRO A 400 -31.92 -3.35 -0.39
CA PRO A 400 -31.34 -3.25 0.95
C PRO A 400 -32.42 -3.48 2.02
N ARG A 401 -32.06 -4.19 3.10
CA ARG A 401 -32.93 -4.49 4.25
C ARG A 401 -33.12 -3.31 5.19
N SER A 402 -32.19 -2.34 5.18
CA SER A 402 -32.26 -1.15 6.01
C SER A 402 -32.12 0.11 5.17
N CYS A 403 -32.77 1.18 5.62
CA CYS A 403 -32.71 2.49 5.02
C CYS A 403 -32.80 3.57 6.10
N ASN A 404 -32.28 4.75 5.79
CA ASN A 404 -32.27 5.88 6.70
C ASN A 404 -33.55 6.71 6.56
N MET A 405 -34.69 6.11 6.91
CA MET A 405 -36.00 6.77 6.94
C MET A 405 -36.93 6.07 7.93
N SER A 406 -37.93 6.79 8.44
CA SER A 406 -38.92 6.20 9.34
C SER A 406 -39.93 5.35 8.57
N ASP A 407 -40.56 4.39 9.24
CA ASP A 407 -41.64 3.58 8.64
C ASP A 407 -42.79 4.46 8.14
N ALA A 408 -43.06 5.59 8.80
CA ALA A 408 -44.08 6.53 8.40
C ALA A 408 -43.71 7.26 7.09
N ASP A 409 -42.46 7.71 6.96
CA ASP A 409 -41.97 8.36 5.75
C ASP A 409 -41.92 7.37 4.58
N SER A 410 -41.42 6.15 4.83
CA SER A 410 -41.40 5.07 3.85
C SER A 410 -42.81 4.76 3.35
N LYS A 411 -43.79 4.60 4.26
CA LYS A 411 -45.16 4.30 3.90
C LYS A 411 -45.81 5.42 3.09
N SER A 412 -45.54 6.69 3.43
CA SER A 412 -46.09 7.85 2.72
C SER A 412 -45.67 7.92 1.25
N LEU A 413 -44.48 7.43 0.91
CA LEU A 413 -43.96 7.40 -0.46
C LEU A 413 -44.53 6.25 -1.31
N CYS A 414 -45.12 5.23 -0.68
CA CYS A 414 -45.70 4.08 -1.36
C CYS A 414 -47.23 4.11 -1.40
N GLU A 415 -47.86 5.07 -0.73
CA GLU A 415 -49.32 5.22 -0.67
C GLU A 415 -49.84 5.91 -1.93
N THR A 416 -50.81 5.26 -2.58
CA THR A 416 -51.53 5.81 -3.74
C THR A 416 -52.64 6.78 -3.30
N SER A 417 -53.29 7.47 -4.24
CA SER A 417 -54.40 8.40 -3.96
C SER A 417 -55.57 7.77 -3.19
N ASP A 418 -55.71 6.45 -3.27
CA ASP A 418 -56.73 5.67 -2.58
C ASP A 418 -56.32 5.25 -1.15
N GLY A 419 -55.14 5.69 -0.68
CA GLY A 419 -54.61 5.39 0.66
C GLY A 419 -54.09 3.96 0.82
N VAL A 420 -53.97 3.21 -0.28
CA VAL A 420 -53.47 1.83 -0.29
C VAL A 420 -52.01 1.84 -0.73
N ALA A 421 -51.13 1.28 0.11
CA ALA A 421 -49.72 1.14 -0.22
C ALA A 421 -49.53 0.09 -1.33
N CYS A 422 -48.78 0.44 -2.38
CA CYS A 422 -48.43 -0.44 -3.49
C CYS A 422 -49.63 -1.18 -4.10
N THR A 423 -50.77 -0.49 -4.20
CA THR A 423 -52.07 -0.99 -4.69
C THR A 423 -52.56 -2.31 -4.07
N GLY A 424 -51.99 -2.71 -2.92
CA GLY A 424 -52.22 -4.01 -2.30
C GLY A 424 -51.59 -5.21 -3.03
N LYS A 425 -50.83 -4.97 -4.12
CA LYS A 425 -50.16 -6.03 -4.91
C LYS A 425 -48.66 -6.15 -4.59
N GLY A 426 -48.15 -5.32 -3.68
CA GLY A 426 -46.75 -5.34 -3.25
C GLY A 426 -46.55 -4.94 -1.79
N SER A 427 -45.31 -4.99 -1.34
CA SER A 427 -44.89 -4.46 -0.04
C SER A 427 -44.07 -3.19 -0.21
N CYS A 428 -44.28 -2.21 0.66
CA CYS A 428 -43.47 -1.00 0.67
C CYS A 428 -42.20 -1.22 1.48
N HIS A 429 -41.05 -0.97 0.87
CA HIS A 429 -39.75 -0.98 1.54
C HIS A 429 -38.97 0.26 1.15
N CYS A 430 -38.62 1.08 2.14
CA CYS A 430 -37.77 2.26 1.97
C CYS A 430 -38.31 3.26 0.92
N GLY A 431 -39.62 3.47 0.94
CA GLY A 431 -40.32 4.36 0.00
C GLY A 431 -40.43 3.84 -1.43
N LYS A 432 -40.14 2.55 -1.66
CA LYS A 432 -40.35 1.89 -2.95
C LYS A 432 -41.27 0.68 -2.82
N CYS A 433 -42.13 0.48 -3.79
CA CYS A 433 -42.97 -0.71 -3.86
C CYS A 433 -42.21 -1.89 -4.45
N ILE A 434 -42.18 -3.00 -3.70
CA ILE A 434 -41.70 -4.30 -4.16
C ILE A 434 -42.92 -5.13 -4.53
N CYS A 435 -43.18 -5.23 -5.84
CA CYS A 435 -44.33 -5.97 -6.35
C CYS A 435 -44.16 -7.46 -6.10
N SER A 436 -45.17 -8.07 -5.49
CA SER A 436 -45.13 -9.50 -5.18
C SER A 436 -45.45 -10.28 -6.46
N PRO A 437 -44.55 -11.15 -6.95
CA PRO A 437 -44.87 -12.01 -8.07
C PRO A 437 -45.98 -12.98 -7.63
N GLN A 438 -47.18 -12.80 -8.20
CA GLN A 438 -48.27 -13.76 -8.07
C GLN A 438 -48.13 -14.78 -9.21
N GLU A 439 -49.18 -15.52 -9.59
CA GLU A 439 -49.15 -16.38 -10.79
C GLU A 439 -48.95 -15.59 -12.10
N TRP A 440 -48.89 -14.25 -12.05
CA TRP A 440 -48.72 -13.32 -13.15
C TRP A 440 -47.73 -12.19 -12.78
N TYR A 441 -47.22 -11.52 -13.81
CA TYR A 441 -46.28 -10.41 -13.65
C TYR A 441 -47.01 -9.13 -13.25
N VAL A 442 -46.56 -8.51 -12.16
CA VAL A 442 -47.07 -7.24 -11.62
C VAL A 442 -45.89 -6.26 -11.56
N SER A 443 -46.06 -5.07 -12.13
CA SER A 443 -45.03 -4.04 -12.29
C SER A 443 -45.59 -2.63 -12.08
N GLY A 444 -44.77 -1.59 -12.25
CA GLY A 444 -45.13 -0.20 -11.97
C GLY A 444 -44.56 0.35 -10.67
N GLU A 445 -44.61 1.67 -10.49
CA GLU A 445 -44.02 2.37 -9.33
C GLU A 445 -44.75 2.05 -8.02
N PHE A 446 -46.05 1.77 -8.12
CA PHE A 446 -46.96 1.39 -7.05
C PHE A 446 -47.58 0.00 -7.28
N CYS A 447 -46.97 -0.84 -8.13
CA CYS A 447 -47.47 -2.16 -8.51
C CYS A 447 -48.86 -2.13 -9.17
N GLU A 448 -49.19 -1.03 -9.83
CA GLU A 448 -50.46 -0.76 -10.48
C GLU A 448 -50.66 -1.58 -11.76
N CYS A 449 -49.58 -1.98 -12.43
CA CYS A 449 -49.61 -2.70 -13.69
C CYS A 449 -49.70 -4.21 -13.45
N ASP A 450 -50.73 -4.85 -14.00
CA ASP A 450 -50.94 -6.29 -13.93
C ASP A 450 -51.13 -6.82 -15.33
N ASP A 451 -50.29 -7.76 -15.75
CA ASP A 451 -50.29 -8.23 -17.14
C ASP A 451 -51.58 -8.93 -17.55
N ARG A 452 -52.46 -9.27 -16.59
CA ARG A 452 -53.81 -9.80 -16.87
C ARG A 452 -54.77 -8.75 -17.40
N ASP A 453 -54.47 -7.47 -17.19
CA ASP A 453 -55.26 -6.35 -17.69
C ASP A 453 -55.03 -6.13 -19.20
N CYS A 454 -54.00 -6.76 -19.78
CA CYS A 454 -53.80 -6.80 -21.22
C CYS A 454 -54.77 -7.76 -21.92
N ASP A 455 -55.12 -7.40 -23.16
CA ASP A 455 -56.01 -8.19 -23.99
C ASP A 455 -55.45 -9.58 -24.30
N LYS A 456 -56.36 -10.55 -24.33
CA LYS A 456 -56.05 -11.97 -24.56
C LYS A 456 -56.80 -12.48 -25.77
N HIS A 457 -56.14 -13.31 -26.57
CA HIS A 457 -56.77 -14.08 -27.64
C HIS A 457 -56.30 -15.54 -27.53
N ASP A 458 -57.22 -16.49 -27.64
CA ASP A 458 -57.01 -17.93 -27.37
C ASP A 458 -56.37 -18.25 -26.01
N GLY A 459 -56.67 -17.44 -24.99
CA GLY A 459 -56.18 -17.63 -23.62
C GLY A 459 -54.73 -17.17 -23.38
N LEU A 460 -54.06 -16.64 -24.39
CA LEU A 460 -52.69 -16.09 -24.31
C LEU A 460 -52.73 -14.56 -24.25
N ILE A 461 -52.02 -13.98 -23.29
CA ILE A 461 -51.81 -12.52 -23.20
C ILE A 461 -50.98 -12.08 -24.40
N CYS A 462 -51.46 -11.06 -25.12
CA CYS A 462 -50.83 -10.56 -26.35
C CYS A 462 -50.48 -11.66 -27.37
N THR A 463 -51.25 -12.76 -27.37
CA THR A 463 -51.06 -13.99 -28.16
C THR A 463 -49.66 -14.62 -28.11
N GLY A 464 -48.79 -14.18 -27.19
CA GLY A 464 -47.36 -14.51 -27.22
C GLY A 464 -46.57 -13.86 -28.37
N ASN A 465 -47.18 -12.94 -29.13
CA ASN A 465 -46.56 -12.20 -30.25
C ASN A 465 -46.31 -10.71 -29.93
N GLY A 466 -46.35 -10.38 -28.66
CA GLY A 466 -46.11 -9.07 -28.11
C GLY A 466 -45.83 -9.18 -26.62
N TRP A 467 -45.49 -8.06 -26.01
CA TRP A 467 -45.33 -7.99 -24.56
C TRP A 467 -46.36 -7.05 -23.96
N CYS A 468 -46.86 -7.37 -22.76
CA CYS A 468 -47.83 -6.54 -22.08
C CYS A 468 -47.13 -5.34 -21.44
N ASN A 469 -47.61 -4.15 -21.78
CA ASN A 469 -47.16 -2.89 -21.22
C ASN A 469 -48.33 -2.23 -20.49
N CYS A 470 -48.50 -2.59 -19.22
CA CYS A 470 -49.47 -1.99 -18.29
C CYS A 470 -50.90 -1.86 -18.86
N GLY A 471 -51.47 -2.97 -19.34
CA GLY A 471 -52.83 -3.02 -19.90
C GLY A 471 -52.93 -2.82 -21.42
N ASN A 472 -51.82 -2.58 -22.11
CA ASN A 472 -51.77 -2.55 -23.58
C ASN A 472 -50.75 -3.55 -24.12
N CYS A 473 -51.07 -4.24 -25.22
CA CYS A 473 -50.12 -5.12 -25.88
C CYS A 473 -49.23 -4.35 -26.86
N ASP A 474 -47.92 -4.40 -26.63
CA ASP A 474 -46.91 -3.90 -27.55
C ASP A 474 -46.48 -5.03 -28.48
N CYS A 475 -47.03 -5.03 -29.69
CA CYS A 475 -46.84 -6.10 -30.67
C CYS A 475 -45.44 -6.10 -31.28
N TRP A 476 -44.90 -7.30 -31.51
CA TRP A 476 -43.67 -7.47 -32.26
C TRP A 476 -43.87 -7.08 -33.73
N GLU A 477 -42.77 -6.77 -34.42
CA GLU A 477 -42.80 -6.32 -35.80
C GLU A 477 -43.56 -7.32 -36.71
N GLY A 478 -44.54 -6.80 -37.47
CA GLY A 478 -45.41 -7.63 -38.32
C GLY A 478 -46.69 -8.13 -37.65
N TRP A 479 -46.87 -7.93 -36.34
CA TRP A 479 -48.11 -8.23 -35.62
C TRP A 479 -48.87 -6.95 -35.25
N THR A 480 -50.20 -7.01 -35.28
CA THR A 480 -51.13 -5.92 -34.95
C THR A 480 -52.42 -6.49 -34.34
N GLY A 481 -53.36 -5.62 -33.97
CA GLY A 481 -54.53 -5.99 -33.16
C GLY A 481 -54.32 -5.71 -31.67
N ASN A 482 -55.40 -5.69 -30.89
CA ASN A 482 -55.35 -5.29 -29.48
C ASN A 482 -54.64 -6.33 -28.60
N ALA A 483 -54.65 -7.60 -29.01
CA ALA A 483 -53.92 -8.70 -28.39
C ALA A 483 -52.80 -9.24 -29.31
N CYS A 484 -52.32 -8.45 -30.27
CA CYS A 484 -51.31 -8.84 -31.26
C CYS A 484 -51.68 -10.09 -32.09
N GLU A 485 -52.97 -10.31 -32.31
CA GLU A 485 -53.54 -11.51 -32.92
C GLU A 485 -53.51 -11.50 -34.45
N ILE A 486 -53.20 -10.36 -35.07
CA ILE A 486 -53.26 -10.17 -36.52
C ILE A 486 -51.85 -10.07 -37.09
N TRP A 487 -51.43 -11.04 -37.91
CA TRP A 487 -50.21 -10.93 -38.70
C TRP A 487 -50.44 -10.10 -39.97
N VAL A 488 -49.62 -9.08 -40.20
CA VAL A 488 -49.64 -8.18 -41.37
C VAL A 488 -48.35 -8.22 -42.19
N GLY A 489 -47.42 -9.12 -41.86
CA GLY A 489 -46.22 -9.32 -42.67
C GLY A 489 -46.55 -9.84 -44.07
N SER A 490 -45.98 -9.22 -45.09
CA SER A 490 -46.11 -9.64 -46.49
C SER A 490 -45.52 -11.04 -46.69
N GLU A 491 -46.33 -11.99 -47.16
CA GLU A 491 -45.84 -13.24 -47.75
C GLU A 491 -44.92 -12.88 -48.92
N ASN A 492 -43.64 -13.25 -48.81
CA ASN A 492 -42.71 -13.22 -49.92
C ASN A 492 -42.03 -14.58 -50.04
#